data_AF-A0A9P6RYL4-F1
#
_entry.id   AF-A0A9P6RYL4-F1
#
_cell.length_a   1.000
_cell.length_b   1.000
_cell.length_c   1.000
_cell.angle_alpha   90.00
_cell.angle_beta   90.00
_cell.angle_gamma   90.00
#
_symmetry.space_group_name_H-M   'P 1'
#
loop_
_entity.id
_entity.type
_entity.pdbx_description
1 polymer ?
#
loop_
_entity_poly.entity_id
_entity_poly.type
_entity_poly.pdbx_seq_one_letter_code
_entity_poly.pdbx_strand_id
1 'polypeptide(L)'
;MAVSPITGMRIWVAFLTFINFSVTISFFTYYAALTDLTRQVDPLDESNSTGLEWGDICSIIIAVMLFGIYAYSAYTRDKVNSLIQNKFLRAILILIPTGLFLYINCEYINRFRIVQISMDEFTRNLLAEHPNMAMKPANVLVCDKDDPYCFLMLTQIFLAVITGLFVVVEVAMSFFMSPPRPSPKSVDF
;
A
#
# COMPACT_ATOMS: atom_id res chain seq x y z
N MET A 1 -0.04 -15.06 30.43
CA MET A 1 -0.36 -13.61 30.33
C MET A 1 -1.40 -13.45 29.23
N ALA A 2 -2.58 -12.92 29.53
CA ALA A 2 -3.56 -12.62 28.50
C ALA A 2 -3.03 -11.46 27.64
N VAL A 3 -2.80 -11.71 26.35
CA VAL A 3 -2.47 -10.66 25.39
C VAL A 3 -3.71 -9.80 25.24
N SER A 4 -3.62 -8.50 25.55
CA SER A 4 -4.75 -7.60 25.32
C SER A 4 -5.09 -7.60 23.82
N PRO A 5 -6.37 -7.52 23.43
CA PRO A 5 -6.79 -7.52 22.02
C PRO A 5 -6.02 -6.49 21.17
N ILE A 6 -5.68 -5.34 21.77
CA ILE A 6 -4.91 -4.25 21.16
C ILE A 6 -3.48 -4.71 20.81
N THR A 7 -2.82 -5.46 21.69
CA THR A 7 -1.47 -5.96 21.44
C THR A 7 -1.47 -6.99 20.31
N GLY A 8 -2.48 -7.86 20.26
CA GLY A 8 -2.66 -8.80 19.15
C GLY A 8 -2.80 -8.08 17.82
N MET A 9 -3.63 -7.03 17.77
CA MET A 9 -3.82 -6.23 16.57
C MET A 9 -2.53 -5.53 16.11
N ARG A 10 -1.75 -4.95 17.04
CA ARG A 10 -0.49 -4.28 16.68
C ARG A 10 0.53 -5.21 16.06
N ILE A 11 0.61 -6.45 16.55
CA ILE A 11 1.48 -7.49 15.98
C ILE A 11 0.99 -7.85 14.56
N TRP A 12 -0.33 -7.99 14.37
CA TRP A 12 -0.91 -8.23 13.06
C TRP A 12 -0.64 -7.10 12.06
N VAL A 13 -0.79 -5.84 12.46
CA VAL A 13 -0.49 -4.70 11.59
C VAL A 13 1.00 -4.63 11.28
N ALA A 14 1.88 -4.93 12.24
CA ALA A 14 3.32 -5.02 11.98
C ALA A 14 3.69 -6.12 10.97
N PHE A 15 2.98 -7.25 11.03
CA PHE A 15 3.15 -8.32 10.05
C PHE A 15 2.65 -7.90 8.65
N LEU A 16 1.49 -7.23 8.57
CA LEU A 16 0.98 -6.71 7.29
C LEU A 16 1.90 -5.65 6.68
N THR A 17 2.41 -4.71 7.47
CA THR A 17 3.35 -3.70 6.97
C THR A 17 4.67 -4.31 6.51
N PHE A 18 5.13 -5.38 7.15
CA PHE A 18 6.28 -6.16 6.69
C PHE A 18 6.02 -6.81 5.33
N ILE A 19 4.91 -7.55 5.15
CA ILE A 19 4.60 -8.17 3.85
C ILE A 19 4.46 -7.09 2.78
N ASN A 20 3.75 -6.00 3.07
CA ASN A 20 3.57 -4.90 2.13
C ASN A 20 4.91 -4.28 1.72
N PHE A 21 5.82 -4.08 2.67
CA PHE A 21 7.17 -3.61 2.40
C PHE A 21 7.95 -4.60 1.52
N SER A 22 7.92 -5.90 1.83
CA SER A 22 8.59 -6.93 1.02
C SER A 22 8.06 -7.00 -0.41
N VAL A 23 6.74 -6.94 -0.60
CA VAL A 23 6.12 -6.92 -1.94
C VAL A 23 6.47 -5.64 -2.69
N THR A 24 6.45 -4.49 -2.02
CA THR A 24 6.83 -3.19 -2.60
C THR A 24 8.27 -3.22 -3.11
N ILE A 25 9.22 -3.69 -2.29
CA ILE A 25 10.62 -3.86 -2.73
C ILE A 25 10.70 -4.83 -3.91
N SER A 26 10.03 -5.97 -3.83
CA SER A 26 10.08 -6.99 -4.89
C SER A 26 9.56 -6.42 -6.21
N PHE A 27 8.46 -5.67 -6.18
CA PHE A 27 7.89 -5.01 -7.35
C PHE A 27 8.85 -3.98 -7.95
N PHE A 28 9.36 -3.04 -7.16
CA PHE A 28 10.23 -1.99 -7.69
C PHE A 28 11.60 -2.51 -8.12
N THR A 29 12.11 -3.56 -7.48
CA THR A 29 13.34 -4.26 -7.92
C THR A 29 13.11 -4.94 -9.27
N TYR A 30 11.97 -5.62 -9.42
CA TYR A 30 11.59 -6.26 -10.68
C TYR A 30 11.38 -5.22 -11.80
N TYR A 31 10.67 -4.12 -11.51
CA TYR A 31 10.43 -3.03 -12.44
C TYR A 31 11.73 -2.35 -12.90
N ALA A 32 12.67 -2.12 -11.98
CA ALA A 32 13.98 -1.58 -12.32
C ALA A 32 14.76 -2.54 -13.25
N ALA A 33 14.78 -3.84 -12.93
CA ALA A 33 15.43 -4.83 -13.77
C ALA A 33 14.80 -4.94 -15.18
N LEU A 34 13.47 -4.87 -15.27
CA LEU A 34 12.75 -4.88 -16.55
C LEU A 34 13.09 -3.64 -17.38
N THR A 35 13.14 -2.47 -16.73
CA THR A 35 13.49 -1.20 -17.38
C THR A 35 14.93 -1.21 -17.93
N ASP A 36 15.87 -1.77 -17.17
CA ASP A 36 17.26 -1.92 -17.62
C ASP A 36 17.37 -2.86 -18.83
N LEU A 37 16.58 -3.94 -18.85
CA LEU A 37 16.53 -4.85 -20.00
C LEU A 37 15.95 -4.19 -21.24
N THR A 38 14.85 -3.44 -21.10
CA THR A 38 14.24 -2.73 -22.24
C THR A 38 15.18 -1.68 -22.81
N ARG A 39 15.94 -0.97 -21.95
CA ARG A 39 16.92 0.04 -22.39
C ARG A 39 18.09 -0.56 -23.18
N GLN A 40 18.47 -1.81 -22.91
CA GLN A 40 19.52 -2.49 -23.67
C GLN A 40 19.05 -2.92 -25.06
N VAL A 41 17.77 -3.22 -25.22
CA VAL A 41 17.20 -3.70 -26.49
C VAL A 41 16.96 -2.56 -27.47
N ASP A 42 16.49 -1.41 -26.99
CA ASP A 42 16.26 -0.23 -27.84
C ASP A 42 16.83 1.06 -27.20
N PRO A 43 18.12 1.36 -27.42
CA PRO A 43 18.76 2.54 -26.83
C PRO A 43 18.32 3.87 -27.46
N LEU A 44 17.53 3.86 -28.54
CA LEU A 44 17.04 5.07 -29.21
C LEU A 44 15.73 5.59 -28.61
N ASP A 45 15.02 4.79 -27.81
CA ASP A 45 13.79 5.22 -27.10
C ASP A 45 14.11 5.85 -25.72
N GLU A 46 15.10 6.75 -25.67
CA GLU A 46 15.41 7.54 -24.46
C GLU A 46 14.33 8.57 -24.12
N SER A 47 13.35 8.80 -25.01
CA SER A 47 12.32 9.83 -24.83
C SER A 47 11.18 9.40 -23.90
N ASN A 48 10.92 8.09 -23.79
CA ASN A 48 10.02 7.53 -22.80
C ASN A 48 10.82 7.12 -21.57
N SER A 49 11.37 8.09 -20.85
CA SER A 49 11.92 7.81 -19.53
C SER A 49 10.80 7.20 -18.69
N THR A 50 10.83 5.88 -18.50
CA THR A 50 10.01 5.10 -17.58
C THR A 50 10.43 5.40 -16.14
N GLY A 51 10.60 6.69 -15.83
CA GLY A 51 10.92 7.18 -14.50
C GLY A 51 9.78 6.84 -13.56
N LEU A 52 10.13 6.60 -12.30
CA LEU A 52 9.17 6.41 -11.24
C LEU A 52 8.23 7.63 -11.22
N GLU A 53 6.92 7.37 -11.31
CA GLU A 53 5.94 8.42 -11.11
C GLU A 53 6.04 8.92 -9.66
N TRP A 54 5.57 10.14 -9.40
CA TRP A 54 5.54 10.67 -8.04
C TRP A 54 4.77 9.72 -7.07
N GLY A 55 3.72 9.06 -7.56
CA GLY A 55 2.95 8.07 -6.80
C GLY A 55 3.77 6.85 -6.37
N ASP A 56 4.70 6.41 -7.21
CA ASP A 56 5.61 5.30 -6.93
C ASP A 56 6.59 5.66 -5.80
N ILE A 57 7.23 6.83 -5.93
CA ILE A 57 8.18 7.34 -4.94
C ILE A 57 7.50 7.50 -3.58
N CYS A 58 6.31 8.10 -3.55
CA CYS A 58 5.53 8.22 -2.33
C CYS A 58 5.15 6.86 -1.74
N SER A 59 4.75 5.90 -2.56
CA SER A 59 4.38 4.55 -2.11
C SER A 59 5.57 3.83 -1.46
N ILE A 60 6.77 3.92 -2.04
CA ILE A 60 8.00 3.36 -1.46
C ILE A 60 8.31 4.00 -0.10
N ILE A 61 8.34 5.32 -0.04
CA ILE A 61 8.69 6.06 1.18
C ILE A 61 7.71 5.74 2.30
N ILE A 62 6.41 5.71 2.01
CA ILE A 62 5.39 5.43 3.03
C ILE A 62 5.46 3.96 3.47
N ALA A 63 5.69 3.00 2.57
CA ALA A 63 5.86 1.60 2.94
C ALA A 63 7.05 1.40 3.91
N VAL A 64 8.20 2.03 3.63
CA VAL A 64 9.38 2.04 4.52
C VAL A 64 9.04 2.69 5.87
N MET A 65 8.39 3.86 5.84
CA MET A 65 8.02 4.61 7.05
C MET A 65 7.07 3.80 7.95
N LEU A 66 6.01 3.22 7.38
CA LEU A 66 5.05 2.40 8.12
C LEU A 66 5.71 1.15 8.71
N PHE A 67 6.53 0.45 7.92
CA PHE A 67 7.27 -0.70 8.43
C PHE A 67 8.19 -0.30 9.58
N GLY A 68 8.96 0.79 9.44
CA GLY A 68 9.83 1.31 10.49
C GLY A 68 9.09 1.66 11.78
N ILE A 69 7.94 2.34 11.67
CA ILE A 69 7.09 2.69 12.82
C ILE A 69 6.60 1.45 13.55
N TYR A 70 6.08 0.46 12.83
CA TYR A 70 5.51 -0.75 13.44
C TYR A 70 6.58 -1.73 13.92
N ALA A 71 7.70 -1.87 13.22
CA ALA A 71 8.86 -2.64 13.67
C ALA A 71 9.44 -2.04 14.97
N TYR A 72 9.62 -0.72 15.01
CA TYR A 72 10.04 -0.02 16.21
C TYR A 72 9.05 -0.20 17.36
N SER A 73 7.75 -0.06 17.09
CA SER A 73 6.69 -0.29 18.09
C SER A 73 6.63 -1.73 18.59
N ALA A 74 6.98 -2.72 17.76
CA ALA A 74 7.03 -4.13 18.15
C ALA A 74 8.26 -4.44 19.01
N TYR A 75 9.39 -3.78 18.75
CA TYR A 75 10.65 -3.95 19.48
C TYR A 75 10.63 -3.26 20.86
N THR A 76 10.07 -2.06 20.95
CA THR A 76 10.11 -1.23 22.18
C THR A 76 8.86 -1.37 23.06
N ARG A 77 8.43 -2.62 23.31
CA ARG A 77 7.18 -2.97 24.02
C ARG A 77 6.91 -2.16 25.30
N ASP A 78 7.95 -1.76 26.05
CA ASP A 78 7.80 -1.16 27.38
C ASP A 78 8.28 0.30 27.54
N LYS A 79 9.02 0.87 26.58
CA LYS A 79 9.69 2.19 26.77
C LYS A 79 9.11 3.37 26.00
N VAL A 80 8.35 3.15 24.92
CA VAL A 80 7.94 4.25 24.01
C VAL A 80 6.63 4.92 24.41
N ASN A 81 5.84 4.32 25.32
CA ASN A 81 4.63 4.95 25.84
C ASN A 81 4.90 6.30 26.57
N SER A 82 6.15 6.62 26.92
CA SER A 82 6.52 7.91 27.52
C SER A 82 6.89 9.00 26.51
N LEU A 83 7.35 8.65 25.30
CA LEU A 83 7.97 9.60 24.36
C LEU A 83 6.94 10.36 23.52
N ILE A 84 5.82 9.72 23.18
CA ILE A 84 4.66 10.39 22.57
C ILE A 84 3.50 10.27 23.54
N GLN A 85 3.52 11.07 24.61
CA GLN A 85 2.42 11.09 25.57
C GLN A 85 1.09 11.41 24.86
N ASN A 86 1.10 12.28 23.85
CA ASN A 86 -0.11 12.72 23.17
C ASN A 86 -0.61 11.69 22.14
N LYS A 87 -1.62 10.90 22.54
CA LYS A 87 -2.33 9.94 21.70
C LYS A 87 -2.78 10.55 20.35
N PHE A 88 -3.26 11.79 20.39
CA PHE A 88 -3.66 12.55 19.19
C PHE A 88 -2.51 12.80 18.22
N LEU A 89 -1.35 13.22 18.73
CA LEU A 89 -0.20 13.50 17.88
C LEU A 89 0.30 12.24 17.17
N ARG A 90 0.39 11.11 17.90
CA ARG A 90 0.75 9.82 17.33
C ARG A 90 -0.23 9.41 16.23
N ALA A 91 -1.53 9.53 16.49
CA ALA A 91 -2.55 9.17 15.51
C ALA A 91 -2.46 10.02 14.25
N ILE A 92 -2.31 11.34 14.37
CA ILE A 92 -2.16 12.24 13.21
C ILE A 92 -0.90 11.88 12.42
N LEU A 93 0.22 11.62 13.10
CA LEU A 93 1.49 11.23 12.46
C LEU A 93 1.38 9.93 11.65
N ILE A 94 0.53 8.99 12.07
CA ILE A 94 0.30 7.72 11.36
C ILE A 94 -0.78 7.87 10.29
N LEU A 95 -1.87 8.61 10.57
CA LEU A 95 -3.01 8.74 9.67
C LEU A 95 -2.70 9.57 8.43
N ILE A 96 -1.88 10.63 8.53
CA ILE A 96 -1.51 11.43 7.35
C ILE A 96 -0.80 10.59 6.28
N PRO A 97 0.32 9.90 6.56
CA PRO A 97 0.97 9.07 5.55
C PRO A 97 0.09 7.90 5.12
N THR A 98 -0.69 7.30 6.02
CA THR A 98 -1.62 6.22 5.67
C THR A 98 -2.73 6.69 4.73
N GLY A 99 -3.29 7.88 4.96
CA GLY A 99 -4.31 8.48 4.11
C GLY A 99 -3.77 8.79 2.71
N LEU A 100 -2.55 9.35 2.63
CA LEU A 100 -1.87 9.57 1.36
C LEU A 100 -1.59 8.24 0.62
N PHE A 101 -1.16 7.21 1.36
CA PHE A 101 -0.90 5.88 0.81
C PHE A 101 -2.17 5.24 0.23
N LEU A 102 -3.29 5.32 0.96
CA LEU A 102 -4.59 4.85 0.47
C LEU A 102 -5.06 5.65 -0.75
N TYR A 103 -4.91 6.97 -0.73
CA TYR A 103 -5.28 7.84 -1.85
C TYR A 103 -4.55 7.41 -3.13
N ILE A 104 -3.22 7.27 -3.09
CA ILE A 104 -2.40 6.89 -4.25
C ILE A 104 -2.83 5.52 -4.80
N ASN A 105 -2.97 4.51 -3.94
CA ASN A 105 -3.32 3.16 -4.39
C ASN A 105 -4.76 3.08 -4.91
N CYS A 106 -5.69 3.83 -4.33
CA CYS A 106 -7.06 3.95 -4.87
C CYS A 106 -7.08 4.68 -6.21
N GLU A 107 -6.23 5.69 -6.40
CA GLU A 107 -6.09 6.38 -7.69
C GLU A 107 -5.58 5.40 -8.77
N TYR A 108 -4.58 4.57 -8.46
CA TYR A 108 -4.12 3.51 -9.37
C TYR A 108 -5.25 2.55 -9.75
N ILE A 109 -6.02 2.06 -8.78
CA ILE A 109 -7.19 1.19 -9.06
C ILE A 109 -8.19 1.91 -9.97
N ASN A 110 -8.44 3.20 -9.73
CA ASN A 110 -9.34 3.99 -10.57
C ASN A 110 -8.80 4.15 -12.01
N ARG A 111 -7.50 4.36 -12.17
CA ARG A 111 -6.85 4.39 -13.50
C ARG A 111 -6.99 3.06 -14.22
N PHE A 112 -6.75 1.93 -13.54
CA PHE A 112 -6.97 0.59 -14.12
C PHE A 112 -8.41 0.39 -14.57
N ARG A 113 -9.38 0.85 -13.77
CA ARG A 113 -10.79 0.80 -14.13
C ARG A 113 -11.09 1.63 -15.37
N ILE A 114 -10.53 2.84 -15.49
CA ILE A 114 -10.74 3.71 -16.66
C ILE A 114 -10.16 3.05 -17.91
N VAL A 115 -8.95 2.49 -17.82
CA VAL A 115 -8.31 1.76 -18.92
C VAL A 115 -9.15 0.54 -19.32
N GLN A 116 -9.67 -0.21 -18.35
CA GLN A 116 -10.56 -1.35 -18.60
C GLN A 116 -11.80 -0.93 -19.41
N ILE A 117 -12.48 0.14 -18.99
CA ILE A 117 -13.68 0.63 -19.67
C ILE A 117 -13.35 1.04 -21.12
N SER A 118 -12.22 1.71 -21.33
CA SER A 118 -11.74 2.10 -22.66
C SER A 118 -11.44 0.90 -23.55
N MET A 119 -10.76 -0.12 -23.01
CA MET A 119 -10.48 -1.37 -23.71
C MET A 119 -11.78 -2.13 -24.06
N ASP A 120 -12.74 -2.20 -23.14
CA ASP A 120 -14.02 -2.86 -23.37
C ASP A 120 -14.85 -2.13 -24.44
N GLU A 121 -14.79 -0.81 -24.50
CA GLU A 121 -15.40 -0.03 -25.58
C GLU A 121 -14.71 -0.25 -26.92
N PHE A 122 -13.38 -0.23 -26.95
CA PHE A 122 -12.61 -0.50 -28.14
C PHE A 122 -12.87 -1.91 -28.69
N THR A 123 -12.81 -2.95 -27.85
CA THR A 123 -13.10 -4.33 -28.24
C THR A 123 -14.53 -4.48 -28.76
N ARG A 124 -15.51 -3.81 -28.15
CA ARG A 124 -16.91 -3.82 -28.64
C ARG A 124 -17.04 -3.18 -30.02
N ASN A 125 -16.41 -2.04 -30.25
CA ASN A 125 -16.44 -1.36 -31.55
C ASN A 125 -15.77 -2.22 -32.63
N LEU A 126 -14.64 -2.84 -32.30
CA LEU A 126 -13.88 -3.68 -33.24
C LEU A 126 -14.63 -4.97 -33.60
N LEU A 127 -15.31 -5.60 -32.64
CA LEU A 127 -16.19 -6.76 -32.88
C LEU A 127 -17.42 -6.41 -33.72
N ALA A 128 -17.93 -5.17 -33.60
CA ALA A 128 -19.04 -4.71 -34.42
C ALA A 128 -18.62 -4.51 -35.89
N GLU A 129 -17.40 -4.01 -36.13
CA GLU A 129 -16.82 -3.86 -37.47
C GLU A 129 -16.36 -5.20 -38.07
N HIS A 130 -15.86 -6.12 -37.23
CA HIS A 130 -15.28 -7.39 -37.64
C HIS A 130 -15.82 -8.57 -36.82
N PRO A 131 -17.07 -9.02 -37.07
CA PRO A 131 -17.75 -10.04 -36.26
C PRO A 131 -17.09 -11.43 -36.29
N ASN A 132 -16.21 -11.68 -37.27
CA ASN A 132 -15.48 -12.95 -37.39
C ASN A 132 -14.16 -12.96 -36.60
N MET A 133 -13.76 -11.85 -35.97
CA MET A 133 -12.54 -11.78 -35.19
C MET A 133 -12.82 -12.32 -33.78
N ALA A 134 -12.23 -13.47 -33.44
CA ALA A 134 -12.35 -14.05 -32.11
C ALA A 134 -11.43 -13.30 -31.13
N MET A 135 -11.88 -12.14 -30.64
CA MET A 135 -11.18 -11.39 -29.59
C MET A 135 -11.82 -11.72 -28.23
N LYS A 136 -11.00 -12.18 -27.28
CA LYS A 136 -11.47 -12.33 -25.90
C LYS A 136 -11.50 -10.95 -25.24
N PRO A 137 -12.54 -10.61 -24.45
CA PRO A 137 -12.53 -9.39 -23.66
C PRO A 137 -11.31 -9.43 -22.73
N ALA A 138 -10.44 -8.43 -22.84
CA ALA A 138 -9.29 -8.29 -21.97
C ALA A 138 -9.75 -7.75 -20.63
N ASN A 139 -9.39 -8.41 -19.53
CA ASN A 139 -9.61 -7.87 -18.18
C ASN A 139 -8.25 -7.47 -17.61
N VAL A 140 -8.02 -6.18 -17.48
CA VAL A 140 -6.79 -5.56 -16.98
C VAL A 140 -6.51 -5.93 -15.51
N LEU A 141 -7.53 -6.40 -14.77
CA LEU A 141 -7.38 -6.95 -13.42
C LEU A 141 -7.10 -8.47 -13.41
N VAL A 142 -7.15 -9.13 -14.57
CA VAL A 142 -6.84 -10.56 -14.70
C VAL A 142 -5.53 -10.67 -15.46
N CYS A 143 -4.49 -11.01 -14.72
CA CYS A 143 -3.18 -11.26 -15.30
C CYS A 143 -3.18 -12.56 -16.10
N ASP A 144 -2.53 -12.53 -17.26
CA ASP A 144 -2.21 -13.75 -17.97
C ASP A 144 -1.19 -14.56 -17.17
N LYS A 145 -1.24 -15.89 -17.30
CA LYS A 145 -0.40 -16.79 -16.50
C LYS A 145 1.10 -16.54 -16.65
N ASP A 146 1.49 -16.00 -17.80
CA ASP A 146 2.87 -15.77 -18.20
C ASP A 146 3.32 -14.31 -17.98
N ASP A 147 2.50 -13.48 -17.31
CA ASP A 147 2.82 -12.08 -17.00
C ASP A 147 3.08 -11.89 -15.48
N PRO A 148 4.30 -12.17 -15.01
CA PRO A 148 4.66 -11.98 -13.60
C PRO A 148 4.64 -10.50 -13.18
N TYR A 149 4.83 -9.57 -14.12
CA TYR A 149 4.78 -8.14 -13.84
C TYR A 149 3.38 -7.74 -13.40
N CYS A 150 2.35 -8.17 -14.15
CA CYS A 150 0.96 -7.92 -13.80
C CYS A 150 0.62 -8.46 -12.40
N PHE A 151 1.01 -9.70 -12.08
CA PHE A 151 0.73 -10.29 -10.77
C PHE A 151 1.38 -9.52 -9.62
N LEU A 152 2.66 -9.14 -9.77
CA LEU A 152 3.37 -8.37 -8.76
C LEU A 152 2.75 -6.98 -8.57
N MET A 153 2.40 -6.30 -9.66
CA MET A 153 1.78 -4.99 -9.65
C MET A 153 0.43 -5.01 -8.91
N LEU A 154 -0.48 -5.91 -9.30
CA LEU A 154 -1.79 -6.02 -8.63
C LEU A 154 -1.62 -6.40 -7.16
N THR A 155 -0.72 -7.34 -6.86
CA THR A 155 -0.45 -7.75 -5.47
C THR A 155 0.05 -6.58 -4.64
N GLN A 156 0.97 -5.76 -5.18
CA GLN A 156 1.49 -4.57 -4.52
C GLN A 156 0.38 -3.57 -4.21
N ILE A 157 -0.50 -3.26 -5.17
CA ILE A 157 -1.59 -2.30 -5.00
C ILE A 157 -2.63 -2.80 -3.99
N PHE A 158 -3.11 -4.03 -4.14
CA PHE A 158 -4.14 -4.57 -3.25
C PHE A 158 -3.63 -4.74 -1.82
N LEU A 159 -2.40 -5.22 -1.66
CA LEU A 159 -1.81 -5.38 -0.33
C LEU A 159 -1.54 -4.03 0.32
N ALA A 160 -1.18 -3.00 -0.44
CA ALA A 160 -1.05 -1.63 0.04
C ALA A 160 -2.39 -1.09 0.56
N VAL A 161 -3.49 -1.26 -0.19
CA VAL A 161 -4.84 -0.86 0.24
C VAL A 161 -5.25 -1.60 1.52
N ILE A 162 -5.09 -2.93 1.55
CA ILE A 162 -5.41 -3.75 2.73
C ILE A 162 -4.61 -3.25 3.93
N THR A 163 -3.30 -3.08 3.78
CA THR A 163 -2.42 -2.61 4.86
C THR A 163 -2.86 -1.24 5.38
N GLY A 164 -3.15 -0.29 4.48
CA GLY A 164 -3.63 1.04 4.86
C GLY A 164 -4.95 0.99 5.66
N LEU A 165 -5.91 0.17 5.23
CA LEU A 165 -7.18 0.00 5.97
C LEU A 165 -6.94 -0.58 7.37
N PHE A 166 -6.10 -1.60 7.51
CA PHE A 166 -5.78 -2.19 8.81
C PHE A 166 -5.08 -1.21 9.74
N VAL A 167 -4.21 -0.33 9.22
CA VAL A 167 -3.60 0.77 9.99
C VAL A 167 -4.66 1.76 10.47
N VAL A 168 -5.60 2.18 9.61
CA VAL A 168 -6.70 3.08 10.00
C VAL A 168 -7.56 2.45 11.10
N VAL A 169 -7.91 1.17 10.96
CA VAL A 169 -8.69 0.44 11.98
C VAL A 169 -7.92 0.36 13.30
N GLU A 170 -6.58 0.17 13.27
CA GLU A 170 -5.76 0.11 14.48
C GLU A 170 -5.71 1.45 15.20
N VAL A 171 -5.55 2.53 14.46
CA VAL A 171 -5.57 3.88 15.03
C VAL A 171 -6.94 4.18 15.64
N ALA A 172 -8.03 3.85 14.93
CA ALA A 172 -9.39 4.03 15.44
C ALA A 172 -9.64 3.22 16.72
N MET A 173 -9.29 1.93 16.74
CA MET A 173 -9.41 1.10 17.95
C MET A 173 -8.54 1.60 19.10
N SER A 174 -7.33 2.09 18.81
CA SER A 174 -6.45 2.71 19.81
C SER A 174 -7.09 3.94 20.48
N PHE A 175 -7.99 4.67 19.81
CA PHE A 175 -8.78 5.74 20.41
C PHE A 175 -9.94 5.23 21.27
N PHE A 176 -10.77 4.33 20.73
CA PHE A 176 -11.99 3.89 21.41
C PHE A 176 -11.73 2.96 22.60
N MET A 177 -10.69 2.12 22.54
CA MET A 177 -10.38 1.12 23.58
C MET A 177 -9.32 1.60 24.59
N SER A 178 -8.86 2.84 24.45
CA SER A 178 -7.90 3.44 25.36
C SER A 178 -8.55 3.74 26.71
N PRO A 179 -8.11 3.15 27.84
CA PRO A 179 -8.65 3.52 29.14
C PRO A 179 -8.43 5.02 29.41
N PRO A 180 -9.37 5.70 30.09
CA PRO A 180 -9.17 7.07 30.57
C PRO A 180 -7.87 7.11 31.37
N ARG A 181 -7.01 8.10 31.11
CA ARG A 181 -5.80 8.27 31.93
C ARG A 181 -6.26 8.38 33.38
N PRO A 182 -5.67 7.63 34.33
CA PRO A 182 -5.95 7.87 35.74
C PRO A 182 -5.62 9.33 36.02
N SER A 183 -6.57 10.07 36.64
CA SER A 183 -6.31 11.45 37.02
C SER A 183 -5.05 11.48 37.88
N PRO A 184 -4.20 12.52 37.76
CA PRO A 184 -3.11 12.68 38.71
C PRO A 184 -3.74 12.65 40.09
N LYS A 185 -3.34 11.69 40.93
CA LYS A 185 -3.72 11.69 42.34
C LYS A 185 -3.31 13.06 42.87
N SER A 186 -4.27 13.83 43.41
CA SER A 186 -3.93 15.03 44.16
C SER A 186 -2.92 14.60 45.21
N VAL A 187 -1.73 15.20 45.15
CA VAL A 187 -0.80 15.10 46.25
C VAL A 187 -1.39 16.01 47.31
N ASP A 188 -2.14 15.42 48.25
CA ASP A 188 -2.63 16.14 49.42
C ASP A 188 -1.37 16.53 50.23
N PHE A 189 -1.07 17.83 50.23
CA PHE A 189 -0.03 18.47 51.04
C PHE A 189 -0.59 18.90 52.39
#